data_AF-A0A960I5K3-F1
#
_entry.id   AF-A0A960I5K3-F1
#
_cell.length_a   1.000
_cell.length_b   1.000
_cell.length_c   1.000
_cell.angle_alpha   90.00
_cell.angle_beta   90.00
_cell.angle_gamma   90.00
#
_symmetry.space_group_name_H-M   'P 1'
#
loop_
_entity.id
_entity.type
_entity.pdbx_description
1 polymer ?
#
loop_
_entity_poly.entity_id
_entity_poly.type
_entity_poly.pdbx_seq_one_letter_code
_entity_poly.pdbx_strand_id
1 'polypeptide(L)'
;MAYVFCNQCGHRNPPESSFCSSCGTVLDRLDDHTVTLAKVDPLLDAPGPQDDVVVHVGDLPVGASLVVRNGPQAGTALALTTQVTKLGRHPDSEISLDDITVSRRHAEVEHTA
;
A
#
# COMPACT_ATOMS: atom_id res chain seq x y z
N MET A 1 -27.61 0.54 1.21
CA MET A 1 -27.08 1.90 1.43
C MET A 1 -25.93 1.78 2.41
N ALA A 2 -24.70 2.09 1.97
CA ALA A 2 -23.52 2.12 2.83
C ALA A 2 -23.47 3.45 3.60
N TYR A 3 -22.92 3.44 4.81
CA TYR A 3 -22.83 4.63 5.67
C TYR A 3 -21.49 4.63 6.41
N VAL A 4 -20.98 5.81 6.74
CA VAL A 4 -19.76 6.00 7.52
C VAL A 4 -20.12 6.57 8.88
N PHE A 5 -19.57 5.98 9.94
CA PHE A 5 -19.78 6.43 11.30
C PHE A 5 -18.65 7.35 11.74
N CYS A 6 -18.99 8.46 12.39
CA CYS A 6 -18.00 9.35 12.96
C CYS A 6 -17.35 8.71 14.20
N ASN A 7 -16.03 8.59 14.22
CA ASN A 7 -15.26 8.07 15.36
C ASN A 7 -15.27 8.99 16.59
N GLN A 8 -15.64 10.28 16.45
CA GLN A 8 -15.75 11.23 17.56
C GLN A 8 -17.14 11.26 18.20
N CYS A 9 -18.22 11.33 17.41
CA CYS A 9 -19.57 11.52 17.94
C CYS A 9 -20.56 10.37 17.63
N GLY A 10 -20.14 9.37 16.85
CA GLY A 10 -20.98 8.23 16.47
C GLY A 10 -22.06 8.53 15.43
N HIS A 11 -22.16 9.78 14.94
CA HIS A 11 -23.16 10.14 13.94
C HIS A 11 -22.96 9.39 12.63
N ARG A 12 -24.07 8.98 12.03
CA ARG A 12 -24.10 8.22 10.77
C ARG A 12 -24.19 9.19 9.60
N ASN A 13 -23.15 9.22 8.77
CA ASN A 13 -23.07 10.11 7.63
C ASN A 13 -23.24 9.34 6.32
N PRO A 14 -23.72 10.00 5.25
CA PRO A 14 -23.67 9.47 3.89
C PRO A 14 -22.24 9.06 3.49
N PRO A 15 -22.07 8.10 2.59
CA PRO A 15 -20.77 7.57 2.20
C PRO A 15 -19.90 8.58 1.43
N GLU A 16 -20.43 9.74 1.04
CA GLU A 16 -19.74 10.76 0.26
C GLU A 16 -19.39 12.00 1.10
N SER A 17 -19.66 11.97 2.41
CA SER A 17 -19.34 13.06 3.32
C SER A 17 -17.88 13.01 3.75
N SER A 18 -17.13 14.10 3.56
CA SER A 18 -15.76 14.26 4.09
C SER A 18 -15.74 14.73 5.55
N PHE A 19 -16.83 15.34 6.01
CA PHE A 19 -16.98 15.87 7.37
C PHE A 19 -18.25 15.33 8.02
N CYS A 20 -18.23 15.19 9.34
CA CYS A 20 -19.42 14.83 10.09
C CYS A 20 -20.42 15.99 10.10
N SER A 21 -21.62 15.74 9.57
CA SER A 21 -22.74 16.70 9.55
C SER A 21 -23.25 17.08 10.95
N SER A 22 -22.88 16.35 12.00
CA SER A 22 -23.29 16.61 13.39
C SER A 22 -22.21 17.27 14.25
N CYS A 23 -20.93 16.91 14.12
CA CYS A 23 -19.85 17.43 14.98
C CYS A 23 -18.73 18.16 14.24
N GLY A 24 -18.75 18.17 12.90
CA GLY A 24 -17.76 18.87 12.07
C GLY A 24 -16.39 18.19 11.95
N THR A 25 -16.13 17.09 12.68
CA THR A 25 -14.87 16.35 12.56
C THR A 25 -14.75 15.68 11.19
N VAL A 26 -13.53 15.65 10.64
CA VAL A 26 -13.21 14.91 9.41
C VAL A 26 -13.55 13.44 9.62
N LEU A 27 -14.26 12.85 8.67
CA LEU A 27 -14.53 11.42 8.69
C LEU A 27 -13.28 10.70 8.20
N ASP A 28 -12.70 9.89 9.08
CA ASP A 28 -11.48 9.14 8.80
C ASP A 28 -11.79 8.05 7.75
N ARG A 29 -11.48 8.35 6.48
CA ARG A 29 -11.65 7.41 5.37
C ARG A 29 -10.29 6.85 5.00
N LEU A 30 -10.20 5.53 4.94
CA LEU A 30 -9.00 4.83 4.45
C LEU A 30 -8.59 5.31 3.05
N ASP A 31 -9.55 5.70 2.21
CA ASP A 31 -9.31 6.22 0.86
C ASP A 31 -8.61 7.60 0.86
N ASP A 32 -8.81 8.41 1.91
CA ASP A 32 -8.22 9.76 2.03
C ASP A 32 -6.81 9.74 2.65
N HIS A 33 -6.33 8.56 3.05
CA HIS A 33 -4.96 8.39 3.54
C HIS A 33 -4.00 8.14 2.37
N THR A 34 -3.20 9.17 2.10
CA THR A 34 -2.04 9.05 1.23
C THR A 34 -0.83 8.76 2.09
N VAL A 35 -0.16 7.63 1.84
CA VAL A 35 1.10 7.28 2.51
C VAL A 35 2.24 7.59 1.55
N THR A 36 3.17 8.44 1.99
CA THR A 36 4.42 8.71 1.28
C THR A 36 5.49 7.72 1.75
N LEU A 37 6.00 6.94 0.81
CA LEU A 37 7.06 5.97 1.06
C LEU A 37 8.37 6.54 0.52
N ALA A 38 9.23 6.97 1.44
CA ALA A 38 10.57 7.44 1.09
C ALA A 38 11.31 6.36 0.30
N LYS A 39 11.90 6.77 -0.83
CA LYS A 39 12.78 5.93 -1.64
C LYS A 39 14.07 5.68 -0.85
N VAL A 40 14.53 4.43 -0.84
CA VAL A 40 15.81 4.07 -0.20
C VAL A 40 16.90 4.19 -1.27
N ASP A 41 17.83 5.14 -1.09
CA ASP A 41 19.03 5.29 -1.94
C ASP A 41 20.21 4.52 -1.31
N PRO A 42 20.83 3.55 -2.03
CA PRO A 42 22.04 2.86 -1.57
C PRO A 42 23.27 3.77 -1.40
N LEU A 43 23.29 4.96 -2.03
CA LEU A 43 24.41 5.91 -2.07
C LEU A 43 24.27 7.08 -1.09
N LEU A 44 23.20 7.14 -0.29
CA LEU A 44 22.96 8.19 0.74
C LEU A 44 22.84 9.64 0.20
N ASP A 45 22.70 9.85 -1.10
CA ASP A 45 22.22 11.14 -1.61
C ASP A 45 20.74 11.25 -1.21
N ALA A 46 20.41 12.18 -0.31
CA ALA A 46 19.07 12.28 0.26
C ALA A 46 18.03 12.49 -0.86
N PRO A 47 17.17 11.50 -1.16
CA PRO A 47 16.11 11.70 -2.15
C PRO A 47 15.21 12.81 -1.62
N GLY A 48 14.93 13.81 -2.47
CA GLY A 48 13.98 14.84 -2.11
C GLY A 48 12.55 14.27 -2.16
N PRO A 49 11.57 14.95 -1.55
CA PRO A 49 10.18 14.49 -1.50
C PRO A 49 9.52 14.31 -2.89
N GLN A 50 10.15 14.82 -3.97
CA GLN A 50 9.71 14.55 -5.34
C GLN A 50 9.96 13.11 -5.82
N ASP A 51 10.84 12.35 -5.15
CA ASP A 51 11.18 10.97 -5.49
C ASP A 51 10.40 9.95 -4.63
N ASP A 52 9.54 10.42 -3.74
CA ASP A 52 8.71 9.58 -2.88
C ASP A 52 7.62 8.89 -3.69
N VAL A 53 7.38 7.64 -3.34
CA VAL A 53 6.28 6.88 -3.91
C VAL A 53 5.02 7.22 -3.11
N VAL A 54 4.02 7.75 -3.82
CA VAL A 54 2.71 8.08 -3.29
C VAL A 54 1.78 6.88 -3.51
N VAL A 55 1.23 6.35 -2.42
CA VAL A 55 0.24 5.26 -2.48
C VAL A 55 -1.03 5.66 -1.74
N HIS A 56 -2.17 5.48 -2.40
CA HIS A 56 -3.48 5.62 -1.79
C HIS A 56 -3.84 4.33 -1.07
N VAL A 57 -4.12 4.42 0.23
CA VAL A 57 -4.41 3.24 1.05
C VAL A 57 -5.72 2.57 0.63
N GLY A 58 -6.70 3.34 0.11
CA GLY A 58 -7.94 2.80 -0.44
C GLY A 58 -7.77 1.88 -1.65
N ASP A 59 -6.67 2.04 -2.42
CA ASP A 59 -6.36 1.19 -3.58
C ASP A 59 -5.67 -0.12 -3.16
N LEU A 60 -5.27 -0.25 -1.89
CA LEU A 60 -4.61 -1.43 -1.40
C LEU A 60 -5.62 -2.54 -1.08
N PRO A 61 -5.35 -3.78 -1.50
CA PRO A 61 -6.17 -4.91 -1.11
C PRO A 61 -6.15 -5.09 0.42
N VAL A 62 -7.30 -5.52 0.96
CA VAL A 62 -7.47 -5.76 2.40
C VAL A 62 -6.52 -6.86 2.84
N GLY A 63 -5.58 -6.54 3.73
CA GLY A 63 -4.56 -7.47 4.22
C GLY A 63 -3.15 -6.91 4.09
N ALA A 64 -2.16 -7.79 3.97
CA ALA A 64 -0.77 -7.40 3.75
C ALA A 64 -0.52 -7.16 2.25
N SER A 65 0.26 -6.12 1.94
CA SER A 65 0.66 -5.79 0.57
C SER A 65 2.12 -5.36 0.53
N LEU A 66 2.83 -5.74 -0.54
CA LEU A 66 4.18 -5.28 -0.84
C LEU A 66 4.12 -4.13 -1.83
N VAL A 67 4.77 -3.01 -1.51
CA VAL A 67 4.86 -1.85 -2.41
C VAL A 67 6.26 -1.72 -2.97
N VAL A 68 6.36 -1.62 -4.28
CA VAL A 68 7.63 -1.35 -4.97
C VAL A 68 8.01 0.11 -4.74
N ARG A 69 9.14 0.35 -4.06
CA ARG A 69 9.63 1.72 -3.76
C ARG A 69 10.57 2.29 -4.83
N ASN A 70 11.21 1.44 -5.63
CA ASN A 70 12.25 1.85 -6.58
C ASN A 70 12.20 0.97 -7.84
N GLY A 71 12.61 1.54 -8.97
CA GLY A 71 12.63 0.89 -10.27
C GLY A 71 11.44 1.27 -11.16
N PRO A 72 11.33 0.65 -12.35
CA PRO A 72 10.30 0.97 -13.34
C PRO A 72 8.87 0.70 -12.85
N GLN A 73 8.72 -0.13 -11.82
CA GLN A 73 7.44 -0.51 -11.21
C GLN A 73 7.15 0.23 -9.91
N ALA A 74 7.91 1.28 -9.56
CA ALA A 74 7.69 2.05 -8.34
C ALA A 74 6.23 2.55 -8.23
N GLY A 75 5.62 2.40 -7.05
CA GLY A 75 4.19 2.68 -6.83
C GLY A 75 3.27 1.48 -7.00
N THR A 76 3.75 0.39 -7.59
CA THR A 76 2.95 -0.83 -7.71
C THR A 76 2.78 -1.51 -6.35
N ALA A 77 1.53 -1.76 -5.98
CA ALA A 77 1.19 -2.56 -4.81
C ALA A 77 0.81 -4.00 -5.20
N LEU A 78 1.41 -4.97 -4.53
CA LEU A 78 1.25 -6.39 -4.76
C LEU A 78 0.60 -7.03 -3.52
N ALA A 79 -0.59 -7.59 -3.70
CA ALA A 79 -1.32 -8.24 -2.62
C ALA A 79 -0.60 -9.50 -2.15
N LEU A 80 -0.48 -9.68 -0.83
CA LEU A 80 -0.06 -10.95 -0.23
C LEU A 80 -1.31 -11.73 0.18
N THR A 81 -1.75 -12.64 -0.68
CA THR A 81 -2.97 -13.43 -0.45
C THR A 81 -2.69 -14.84 0.08
N THR A 82 -1.47 -15.34 -0.09
CA THR A 82 -1.07 -16.71 0.23
C THR A 82 -0.30 -16.78 1.55
N GLN A 83 -0.25 -17.97 2.18
CA GLN A 83 0.53 -18.20 3.40
C GLN A 83 2.03 -18.04 3.15
N VAL A 84 2.51 -18.46 1.98
CA VAL A 84 3.89 -18.30 1.55
C VAL A 84 3.88 -17.76 0.13
N THR A 85 4.24 -16.48 -0.03
CA THR A 85 4.35 -15.83 -1.34
C THR A 85 5.80 -15.90 -1.82
N LYS A 86 6.02 -16.49 -2.99
CA LYS A 86 7.36 -16.64 -3.60
C LYS A 86 7.68 -15.47 -4.54
N LEU A 87 8.88 -14.92 -4.39
CA LEU A 87 9.38 -13.81 -5.20
C LEU A 87 10.63 -14.23 -5.98
N GLY A 88 10.69 -13.87 -7.25
CA GLY A 88 11.89 -14.05 -8.07
C GLY A 88 11.61 -13.93 -9.57
N ARG A 89 12.61 -14.27 -10.38
CA ARG A 89 12.49 -14.21 -11.85
C ARG A 89 12.01 -15.51 -12.50
N HIS A 90 11.71 -16.54 -11.71
CA HIS A 90 11.14 -17.79 -12.24
C HIS A 90 9.66 -17.60 -12.58
N PRO A 91 9.15 -18.20 -13.67
CA PRO A 91 7.73 -18.17 -13.99
C PRO A 91 6.82 -18.80 -12.91
N ASP A 92 7.39 -19.62 -12.03
CA ASP A 92 6.66 -20.27 -10.91
C ASP A 92 6.58 -19.38 -9.66
N SER A 93 7.19 -18.19 -9.68
CA SER A 93 7.07 -17.21 -8.58
C SER A 93 5.74 -16.46 -8.70
N GLU A 94 5.00 -16.36 -7.60
CA GLU A 94 3.75 -15.58 -7.54
C GLU A 94 3.99 -14.10 -7.84
N ILE A 95 5.07 -13.55 -7.28
CA ILE A 95 5.55 -12.21 -7.60
C ILE A 95 6.78 -12.36 -8.50
N SER A 96 6.58 -12.09 -9.79
CA SER A 96 7.64 -12.10 -10.79
C SER A 96 8.36 -10.75 -10.83
N LEU A 97 9.69 -10.79 -10.69
CA LEU A 97 10.56 -9.62 -10.78
C LEU A 97 11.52 -9.80 -11.95
N ASP A 98 11.30 -9.08 -13.05
CA ASP A 98 12.04 -9.27 -14.31
C ASP A 98 13.36 -8.50 -14.37
N ASP A 99 14.23 -8.71 -13.39
CA ASP A 99 15.56 -8.11 -13.32
C ASP A 99 16.65 -9.19 -13.25
N ILE A 100 17.71 -9.06 -14.05
CA ILE A 100 18.79 -10.06 -14.12
C ILE A 100 19.58 -10.22 -12.82
N THR A 101 19.55 -9.21 -11.95
CA THR A 101 20.13 -9.27 -10.61
C THR A 101 19.29 -10.09 -9.64
N VAL A 102 18.01 -10.34 -9.97
CA VAL A 102 17.10 -11.15 -9.15
C VAL A 102 17.27 -12.63 -9.49
N SER A 103 17.45 -13.43 -8.45
CA SER A 103 17.56 -14.88 -8.56
C SER A 103 16.24 -15.50 -9.03
N ARG A 104 16.29 -16.70 -9.64
CA ARG A 104 15.07 -17.43 -10.04
C ARG A 104 14.11 -17.59 -8.85
N ARG A 105 14.65 -17.99 -7.69
CA ARG A 105 13.97 -18.04 -6.41
C ARG A 105 14.74 -17.14 -5.46
N HIS A 106 14.24 -15.93 -5.24
CA HIS A 106 15.01 -14.88 -4.57
C HIS A 106 14.61 -14.73 -3.10
N ALA A 107 13.31 -14.67 -2.84
CA ALA A 107 12.78 -14.55 -1.49
C ALA A 107 11.43 -15.27 -1.38
N GLU A 108 11.06 -15.60 -0.16
CA GLU A 108 9.73 -16.12 0.19
C GLU A 108 9.23 -15.31 1.39
N VAL A 109 7.99 -14.83 1.33
CA VAL A 109 7.35 -14.09 2.42
C VAL A 109 6.32 -15.01 3.05
N GLU A 110 6.50 -15.31 4.34
CA GLU A 110 5.59 -16.14 5.11
C GLU A 110 4.70 -15.25 5.98
N HIS A 111 3.38 -15.44 5.86
CA HIS A 111 2.40 -14.76 6.70
C HIS A 111 2.16 -15.57 7.97
N THR A 112 2.92 -15.27 9.03
CA THR A 112 2.72 -15.87 10.35
C THR A 112 1.47 -15.31 11.03
N ALA A 113 0.64 -16.19 11.57
CA ALA A 113 -0.59 -15.84 12.30
C ALA A 113 -0.31 -15.48 13.76
#